data_AF-A0A937P397-F1
#
_entry.id   AF-A0A937P397-F1
#
_cell.length_a   1.000
_cell.length_b   1.000
_cell.length_c   1.000
_cell.angle_alpha   90.00
_cell.angle_beta   90.00
_cell.angle_gamma   90.00
#
_symmetry.space_group_name_H-M   'P 1'
#
loop_
_entity.id
_entity.type
_entity.pdbx_description
1 polymer ?
#
loop_
_entity_poly.entity_id
_entity_poly.type
_entity_poly.pdbx_seq_one_letter_code
_entity_poly.pdbx_strand_id
1 'polypeptide(L)' 'MPVILRIKGFKFYFYSNEGEEPMHIHVNKAENNGKIWLEPQIQVEYFYGFKSK' A
#
# COMPACT_ATOMS: atom_id res chain seq x y z
N MET A 1 -12.65 -2.52 -4.14
CA MET A 1 -11.18 -2.34 -4.18
C MET A 1 -10.58 -3.15 -5.33
N PRO A 2 -10.13 -2.51 -6.40
CA PRO A 2 -9.36 -3.18 -7.45
C PRO A 2 -7.97 -3.55 -6.93
N VAL A 3 -7.55 -4.79 -7.21
CA VAL A 3 -6.21 -5.29 -6.87
C VAL A 3 -5.31 -5.11 -8.07
N ILE A 4 -4.20 -4.41 -7.90
CA ILE A 4 -3.24 -4.07 -8.95
C ILE A 4 -2.28 -5.24 -9.17
N LEU A 5 -1.76 -5.80 -8.08
CA LEU A 5 -0.73 -6.83 -8.12
C LEU A 5 -0.84 -7.79 -6.93
N ARG A 6 -0.60 -9.07 -7.20
CA ARG A 6 -0.42 -10.12 -6.18
C ARG A 6 0.91 -10.82 -6.41
N ILE A 7 1.79 -10.81 -5.41
CA ILE A 7 3.12 -11.44 -5.52
C ILE A 7 3.62 -11.89 -4.15
N LYS A 8 4.06 -13.15 -4.01
CA LYS A 8 4.66 -13.68 -2.76
C LYS A 8 3.83 -13.41 -1.48
N GLY A 9 2.51 -13.46 -1.59
CA GLY A 9 1.57 -13.18 -0.49
C GLY A 9 1.33 -11.69 -0.22
N PHE A 10 2.00 -10.78 -0.94
CA PHE A 10 1.68 -9.36 -0.94
C PHE A 10 0.50 -9.08 -1.89
N LYS A 11 -0.36 -8.16 -1.47
CA LYS A 11 -1.50 -7.65 -2.23
C LYS A 11 -1.38 -6.13 -2.31
N PHE A 12 -1.26 -5.60 -3.53
CA PHE A 12 -1.24 -4.17 -3.81
C PHE A 12 -2.58 -3.73 -4.40
N TYR A 13 -3.16 -2.66 -3.88
CA TYR A 13 -4.52 -2.27 -4.24
C TYR A 13 -4.81 -0.80 -3.95
N PHE A 14 -5.84 -0.27 -4.61
CA PHE A 14 -6.41 1.04 -4.31
C PHE A 14 -7.63 0.90 -3.40
N TYR A 15 -7.73 1.76 -2.38
CA TYR A 15 -8.99 1.99 -1.69
C TYR A 15 -9.79 3.06 -2.44
N SER A 16 -11.12 2.89 -2.44
CA SER A 16 -12.01 3.73 -3.24
C SER A 16 -12.59 4.91 -2.46
N ASN A 17 -12.27 5.05 -1.16
CA ASN A 17 -12.88 6.03 -0.26
C ASN A 17 -11.82 6.65 0.68
N GLU A 18 -10.85 7.35 0.11
CA GLU A 18 -9.72 7.96 0.84
C GLU A 18 -9.64 9.49 0.64
N GLY A 19 -10.78 10.11 0.32
CA GLY A 19 -10.89 11.57 0.22
C GLY A 19 -10.05 12.17 -0.91
N GLU A 20 -9.42 13.31 -0.62
CA GLU A 20 -8.59 14.09 -1.55
C GLU A 20 -7.09 13.87 -1.31
N GLU A 21 -6.70 12.66 -0.90
CA GLU A 21 -5.29 12.32 -0.73
C GLU A 21 -4.57 12.20 -2.09
N PRO A 22 -3.26 12.55 -2.17
CA PRO A 22 -2.44 12.30 -3.35
C PRO A 22 -2.46 10.83 -3.79
N MET A 23 -2.10 10.56 -5.05
CA MET A 23 -2.13 9.19 -5.57
C MET A 23 -1.24 8.25 -4.74
N HIS A 24 -1.79 7.13 -4.29
CA HIS A 24 -1.10 6.17 -3.43
C HIS A 24 -1.66 4.76 -3.56
N ILE A 25 -0.93 3.79 -3.03
CA ILE A 25 -1.34 2.38 -2.99
C ILE A 25 -1.20 1.80 -1.60
N HIS A 26 -2.04 0.82 -1.30
CA HIS A 26 -1.96 0.02 -0.09
C HIS A 26 -1.31 -1.31 -0.38
N VAL A 27 -0.54 -1.81 0.59
CA VAL A 27 0.08 -3.13 0.55
C VAL A 27 -0.30 -3.91 1.79
N ASN A 28 -0.85 -5.13 1.60
CA ASN A 28 -1.11 -6.05 2.70
C ASN A 28 -0.37 -7.36 2.50
N LYS A 29 0.06 -7.98 3.61
CA LYS A 29 0.53 -9.37 3.67
C LYS A 29 0.21 -9.96 5.04
N ALA A 30 -0.66 -10.98 5.07
CA ALA A 30 -1.21 -11.51 6.33
C ALA A 30 -1.78 -10.36 7.19
N GLU A 31 -1.33 -10.22 8.44
CA GLU A 31 -1.76 -9.14 9.36
C GLU A 31 -0.97 -7.84 9.19
N ASN A 32 -0.01 -7.79 8.26
CA ASN A 32 0.80 -6.61 8.01
C ASN A 32 0.18 -5.75 6.91
N ASN A 33 0.24 -4.44 7.09
CA ASN A 33 -0.32 -3.46 6.17
C ASN A 33 0.58 -2.23 6.01
N GLY A 34 0.41 -1.54 4.90
CA GLY A 34 1.29 -0.46 4.50
C GLY A 34 0.66 0.46 3.48
N LYS A 35 1.19 1.68 3.40
CA LYS A 35 0.79 2.70 2.42
C LYS A 35 2.02 3.34 1.80
N ILE A 36 1.96 3.51 0.48
CA ILE A 36 3.03 4.07 -0.35
C ILE A 36 2.42 5.17 -1.20
N TRP A 37 2.90 6.39 -1.02
CA TRP A 37 2.60 7.53 -1.90
C TRP A 37 3.28 7.31 -3.25
N LEU A 38 2.56 7.62 -4.34
CA LEU A 38 3.09 7.64 -5.71
C LEU A 38 3.41 9.07 -6.16
N GLU A 39 2.65 10.04 -5.65
CA GLU A 39 2.84 11.47 -5.92
C GLU A 39 3.18 12.27 -4.65
N PRO A 40 3.96 13.36 -4.78
CA PRO A 40 4.70 13.78 -5.98
C PRO A 40 5.94 12.91 -6.26
N GLN A 41 6.31 12.06 -5.30
CA GLN A 41 7.42 11.12 -5.41
C GLN A 41 7.03 9.82 -4.71
N ILE A 42 7.66 8.72 -5.13
CA ILE A 42 7.44 7.43 -4.50
C ILE A 42 8.05 7.44 -3.11
N GLN A 43 7.22 7.35 -2.07
CA GLN A 43 7.66 7.33 -0.68
C GLN A 43 6.76 6.45 0.17
N VAL A 44 7.36 5.74 1.12
CA VAL A 44 6.61 4.94 2.11
C VAL A 44 6.04 5.89 3.14
N GLU A 45 4.73 5.81 3.39
CA GLU A 45 4.13 6.50 4.53
C GLU A 45 4.29 5.67 5.80
N TYR A 46 3.89 4.40 5.74
CA TYR A 46 4.05 3.47 6.85
C TYR A 46 4.11 2.02 6.37
N PHE A 47 4.76 1.20 7.19
CA PHE A 47 4.76 -0.26 7.10
C PHE A 47 4.60 -0.85 8.51
N TYR A 48 3.38 -1.30 8.83
CA TYR A 48 3.08 -1.92 10.11
C TYR A 48 3.25 -3.45 10.02
N GLY A 49 3.96 -4.02 10.98
CA GLY A 49 4.20 -5.47 11.10
C GLY A 49 5.23 -6.04 10.10
N PHE A 50 5.67 -5.25 9.12
CA PHE A 50 6.78 -5.64 8.25
C PHE A 50 8.12 -5.57 9.01
N LYS A 51 8.94 -6.59 8.84
CA LYS A 51 10.29 -6.65 9.43
C LYS A 51 11.32 -6.27 8.38
N SER A 52 12.26 -5.40 8.75
CA SER A 52 13.53 -5.32 8.02
C SER A 52 14.23 -6.66 8.17
N LYS A 53 14.81 -7.14 7.08
CA LYS A 53 15.80 -8.21 7.14
C LYS A 53 17.02 -7.74 7.92
#